data_AF-A0A2P2E759-F1
#
_entry.id   AF-A0A2P2E759-F1
#
_cell.length_a   1.000
_cell.length_b   1.000
_cell.length_c   1.000
_cell.angle_alpha   90.00
_cell.angle_beta   90.00
_cell.angle_gamma   90.00
#
_symmetry.space_group_name_H-M   'P 1'
#
loop_
_entity.id
_entity.type
_entity.pdbx_description
1 polymer ?
#
loop_
_entity_poly.entity_id
_entity_poly.type
_entity_poly.pdbx_seq_one_letter_code
_entity_poly.pdbx_strand_id
1 'polypeptide(L)' 'MYRIWLLFDPRRVLVALTVFLFTLAIFIHFILLSTNRFNWIEGPKAPAPAAALLHDGSANG' A
#
# COMPACT_ATOMS: atom_id res chain seq x y z
N MET A 1 36.16 16.98 -4.50
CA MET A 1 35.42 15.70 -4.59
C MET A 1 34.58 15.63 -5.88
N TYR A 2 35.16 15.92 -7.05
CA TYR A 2 34.49 15.76 -8.36
C TYR A 2 34.94 14.47 -9.07
N ARG A 3 36.02 13.84 -8.59
CA ARG A 3 36.61 12.62 -9.16
C ARG A 3 35.67 11.42 -9.11
N ILE A 4 34.68 11.41 -8.21
CA ILE A 4 33.64 10.37 -8.14
C ILE A 4 32.85 10.31 -9.47
N TRP A 5 32.66 11.45 -10.16
CA TRP A 5 31.97 11.53 -11.44
C TRP A 5 32.82 11.13 -12.66
N LEU A 6 34.14 10.94 -12.48
CA LEU A 6 35.01 10.41 -13.54
C LEU A 6 35.03 8.88 -13.57
N LEU A 7 34.69 8.23 -12.45
CA LEU A 7 34.59 6.77 -12.31
C LEU A 7 33.16 6.26 -12.56
N PHE A 8 32.17 7.06 -12.18
CA PHE A 8 30.76 6.71 -12.35
C PHE A 8 30.12 7.57 -13.42
N ASP A 9 29.67 6.92 -14.51
CA ASP A 9 28.90 7.60 -15.55
C ASP A 9 27.66 8.27 -14.91
N PRO A 10 27.56 9.61 -14.94
CA PRO A 10 26.56 10.36 -14.19
C PRO A 10 25.13 9.90 -14.47
N ARG A 11 24.87 9.52 -15.73
CA ARG A 11 23.59 8.99 -16.19
C ARG A 11 23.22 7.69 -15.50
N ARG A 12 24.18 6.78 -15.32
CA ARG A 12 23.93 5.47 -14.70
C ARG A 12 23.63 5.60 -13.21
N VAL A 13 24.32 6.49 -12.50
CA VAL A 13 24.08 6.72 -11.07
C VAL A 13 22.70 7.33 -10.83
N LEU A 14 22.31 8.33 -11.63
CA LEU A 14 20.97 8.93 -11.53
C LEU A 14 19.87 7.89 -11.81
N VAL A 15 20.03 7.08 -12.86
CA VAL A 15 19.07 6.01 -13.18
C VAL A 15 19.03 4.96 -12.08
N ALA A 16 20.17 4.51 -11.57
CA ALA A 16 20.23 3.53 -10.49
C ALA A 16 19.54 4.04 -9.22
N LEU A 17 19.75 5.31 -8.88
CA LEU A 17 19.13 5.94 -7.72
C LEU A 17 17.60 6.06 -7.94
N THR A 18 17.15 6.56 -9.09
CA THR A 18 15.72 6.63 -9.40
C THR A 18 15.06 5.26 -9.36
N VAL A 19 15.64 4.25 -10.02
CA VAL A 19 15.07 2.89 -10.05
C VAL A 19 15.06 2.27 -8.65
N PHE A 20 16.12 2.45 -7.86
CA PHE A 20 16.19 1.95 -6.49
C PHE A 20 15.10 2.56 -5.60
N LEU A 21 15.01 3.90 -5.56
CA LEU A 21 14.00 4.58 -4.75
C LEU A 21 12.58 4.31 -5.26
N PHE A 22 12.38 4.26 -6.58
CA PHE A 22 11.07 4.00 -7.18
C PHE A 22 10.59 2.57 -6.89
N THR A 23 11.47 1.58 -7.02
CA THR A 23 11.17 0.19 -6.67
C THR A 23 10.80 0.08 -5.19
N LEU A 24 11.58 0.72 -4.31
CA LEU A 24 11.31 0.74 -2.87
C LEU A 24 9.95 1.40 -2.57
N ALA A 25 9.65 2.52 -3.22
CA ALA A 25 8.37 3.22 -3.05
C ALA A 25 7.20 2.31 -3.44
N ILE A 26 7.24 1.69 -4.63
CA ILE A 26 6.20 0.78 -5.09
C ILE A 26 6.05 -0.40 -4.12
N PHE A 27 7.16 -1.01 -3.69
CA PHE A 27 7.14 -2.16 -2.77
C PHE A 27 6.37 -1.84 -1.48
N ILE A 28 6.61 -0.67 -0.89
CA ILE A 28 5.88 -0.21 0.30
C ILE A 28 4.40 -0.01 0.00
N HIS A 29 4.06 0.65 -1.12
CA HIS A 29 2.65 0.90 -1.48
C HIS A 29 1.89 -0.41 -1.68
N PHE A 30 2.48 -1.40 -2.35
CA PHE A 30 1.86 -2.71 -2.53
C PHE A 30 1.60 -3.43 -1.19
N ILE A 31 2.49 -3.29 -0.20
CA ILE A 31 2.28 -3.87 1.15
C ILE A 31 1.09 -3.21 1.85
N LEU A 32 1.00 -1.87 1.80
CA LEU A 32 -0.12 -1.13 2.39
C LEU A 32 -1.43 -1.46 1.68
N LEU A 33 -1.42 -1.52 0.35
CA LEU A 33 -2.60 -1.88 -0.44
C LEU A 33 -3.00 -3.34 -0.21
N SER A 34 -2.06 -4.26 0.03
CA SER A 34 -2.38 -5.65 0.34
C SER A 34 -3.07 -5.84 1.69
N THR A 35 -2.97 -4.88 2.62
CA THR A 35 -3.54 -5.01 3.96
C THR A 35 -4.97 -4.46 4.03
N ASN A 36 -5.92 -5.28 4.50
CA ASN A 36 -7.36 -4.98 4.55
C ASN A 36 -7.71 -3.63 5.25
N ARG A 37 -6.83 -3.14 6.14
CA ARG A 37 -7.01 -1.90 6.90
C ARG A 37 -6.44 -0.64 6.21
N PHE A 38 -5.38 -0.79 5.40
CA PHE A 38 -4.68 0.32 4.75
C PHE A 38 -4.92 0.37 3.23
N ASN A 39 -5.69 -0.58 2.70
CA ASN A 39 -6.09 -0.64 1.32
C ASN A 39 -7.12 0.47 1.01
N TRP A 40 -6.61 1.61 0.57
CA TRP A 40 -7.43 2.79 0.29
C TRP A 40 -8.27 2.68 -0.98
N ILE A 41 -8.03 1.68 -1.84
CA ILE A 41 -8.82 1.44 -3.06
C ILE A 41 -10.12 0.70 -2.75
N GLU A 42 -10.09 -0.28 -1.85
CA GLU A 42 -11.27 -1.09 -1.50
C GLU A 42 -12.21 -0.37 -0.51
N GLY A 43 -11.75 0.74 0.09
CA GLY A 43 -12.39 1.40 1.22
C GLY A 43 -12.29 0.55 2.50
N PRO A 44 -12.61 1.10 3.70
CA PRO A 44 -12.67 0.30 4.90
C PRO A 44 -13.69 -0.82 4.63
N LYS A 45 -13.24 -2.08 4.62
CA LYS A 45 -14.17 -3.20 4.76
C LYS A 45 -14.75 -3.03 6.16
N ALA A 46 -15.82 -2.23 6.26
CA ALA A 46 -16.60 -2.12 7.47
C ALA A 46 -16.85 -3.57 7.90
N PRO A 47 -16.55 -3.95 9.15
CA PRO A 47 -16.97 -5.25 9.63
C PRO A 47 -18.44 -5.35 9.25
N ALA A 48 -18.79 -6.40 8.49
CA ALA A 48 -20.15 -6.61 8.01
C ALA A 48 -21.09 -6.26 9.16
N PRO A 49 -21.99 -5.27 9.03
CA PRO A 49 -22.81 -4.88 10.15
C PRO A 49 -23.51 -6.15 10.62
N ALA A 50 -23.31 -6.50 11.90
CA ALA A 50 -24.10 -7.52 12.58
C ALA A 50 -25.55 -7.04 12.77
N ALA A 51 -26.11 -6.39 11.76
CA ALA A 51 -27.46 -5.85 11.67
C ALA A 51 -28.44 -6.85 11.05
N ALA A 52 -28.11 -8.15 11.08
CA ALA A 52 -29.03 -9.22 10.74
C ALA A 52 -29.51 -10.02 11.96
N LEU A 53 -29.07 -9.70 13.18
CA LEU A 53 -29.46 -10.44 14.40
C LEU A 53 -30.60 -9.77 15.20
N LEU A 54 -31.25 -8.72 14.65
CA LEU A 54 -32.30 -7.96 15.36
C LEU A 54 -33.66 -7.96 14.65
N HIS A 55 -33.92 -8.91 13.74
CA HIS A 55 -35.23 -9.04 13.07
C HIS A 55 -35.74 -10.50 13.04
N ASP A 56 -35.72 -11.20 14.17
CA ASP A 56 -36.59 -12.37 14.33
C ASP A 56 -37.31 -12.34 15.68
N GLY A 57 -38.53 -11.82 15.64
CA GLY A 57 -39.64 -12.62 16.15
C GLY A 57 -39.77 -12.75 17.66
N SER A 58 -39.80 -11.62 18.38
CA SER A 58 -40.65 -11.49 19.56
C SER A 58 -42.13 -11.66 19.16
N ALA A 59 -42.53 -12.89 18.86
CA ALA A 59 -43.92 -13.27 18.54
C ALA A 59 -44.10 -14.78 18.75
N ASN A 60 -44.07 -15.23 20.00
CA ASN A 60 -44.82 -16.42 20.37
C ASN A 60 -45.43 -16.19 21.75
N GLY A 61 -46.76 -16.29 21.80
CA GLY A 61 -47.58 -16.08 23.00
C GLY A 61 -47.67 -17.31 23.88
#